data_AF-A0A965YXM0-F1
#
_entry.id   AF-A0A965YXM0-F1
#
_cell.length_a   1.000
_cell.length_b   1.000
_cell.length_c   1.000
_cell.angle_alpha   90.00
_cell.angle_beta   90.00
_cell.angle_gamma   90.00
#
_symmetry.space_group_name_H-M   'P 1'
#
loop_
_entity.id
_entity.type
_entity.pdbx_description
1 polymer ?
#
loop_
_entity_poly.entity_id
_entity_poly.type
_entity_poly.pdbx_seq_one_letter_code
_entity_poly.pdbx_strand_id
1 'polypeptide(L)' 'LDRHATLDEETLVKESLKIASELCIYTNDRIKTFVLESKEA' A
#
# COMPACT_ATOMS: atom_id res chain seq x y z
N LEU A 1 -1.86 -15.52 10.18
CA LEU A 1 -2.42 -14.43 9.35
C LEU A 1 -3.02 -13.30 10.22
N ASP A 2 -3.60 -13.60 11.39
CA ASP A 2 -4.21 -12.62 12.31
C ASP A 2 -3.34 -11.41 12.73
N ARG A 3 -2.01 -11.55 12.80
CA ARG A 3 -1.14 -10.46 13.26
C ARG A 3 -1.02 -9.27 12.30
N HIS A 4 -1.51 -9.42 11.06
CA HIS A 4 -1.51 -8.38 10.03
C HIS A 4 -2.92 -8.07 9.51
N ALA A 5 -3.97 -8.62 10.15
CA ALA A 5 -5.36 -8.45 9.72
C ALA A 5 -5.95 -7.07 10.07
N THR A 6 -5.19 -6.22 10.77
CA THR A 6 -5.61 -4.88 11.22
C THR A 6 -5.00 -3.74 10.42
N LEU A 7 -4.24 -4.03 9.36
CA LEU A 7 -3.71 -3.00 8.46
C LEU A 7 -4.82 -2.58 7.50
N ASP A 8 -5.07 -1.28 7.41
CA ASP A 8 -5.93 -0.74 6.35
C ASP A 8 -5.27 -0.95 4.99
N GLU A 9 -6.11 -0.99 3.95
CA GLU A 9 -5.68 -1.32 2.59
C GLU A 9 -4.65 -0.32 2.06
N GLU A 10 -4.75 0.96 2.42
CA GLU A 10 -3.83 2.00 1.95
C GLU A 10 -2.44 1.82 2.58
N THR A 11 -2.37 1.61 3.90
CA THR A 11 -1.12 1.35 4.61
C THR A 11 -0.45 0.09 4.10
N LEU A 12 -1.21 -0.99 3.87
CA LEU A 12 -0.67 -2.23 3.31
C LEU A 12 0.02 -1.99 1.95
N VAL A 13 -0.63 -1.26 1.05
CA VAL A 13 -0.10 -0.98 -0.29
C VAL A 13 1.12 -0.05 -0.21
N LYS A 14 1.09 0.98 0.64
CA LYS A 14 2.22 1.91 0.82
C LYS A 14 3.47 1.20 1.32
N GLU A 15 3.36 0.36 2.33
CA GLU A 15 4.51 -0.39 2.87
C GLU A 15 5.04 -1.40 1.84
N SER A 16 4.15 -2.05 1.09
CA SER A 16 4.55 -2.97 0.01
C SER A 16 5.34 -2.27 -1.09
N LEU A 17 4.86 -1.11 -1.55
CA LEU A 17 5.53 -0.33 -2.60
C LEU A 17 6.84 0.32 -2.10
N LYS A 18 6.93 0.65 -0.81
CA LYS A 18 8.16 1.15 -0.20
C LYS A 18 9.26 0.09 -0.25
N ILE A 19 8.96 -1.13 0.18
CA ILE A 19 9.90 -2.26 0.08
C ILE A 19 10.32 -2.49 -1.38
N ALA A 20 9.37 -2.43 -2.33
CA ALA A 20 9.69 -2.58 -3.75
C ALA A 20 10.65 -1.49 -4.26
N SER A 21 10.51 -0.24 -3.78
CA SER A 21 11.39 0.87 -4.15
C SER A 21 12.83 0.71 -3.63
N GLU A 22 13.01 -0.03 -2.55
CA GLU A 22 14.33 -0.31 -1.96
C GLU A 22 15.05 -1.48 -2.68
N LEU A 23 14.30 -2.35 -3.37
CA LEU A 23 14.82 -3.56 -4.01
C LEU A 23 14.93 -3.47 -5.54
N CYS A 24 14.00 -2.76 -6.20
CA CYS A 24 13.90 -2.71 -7.65
C CYS A 24 14.43 -1.39 -8.20
N ILE A 25 15.48 -1.45 -9.02
CA ILE A 25 16.13 -0.24 -9.60
C ILE A 25 15.20 0.63 -10.48
N TYR A 26 14.06 0.08 -10.90
CA TYR A 26 13.07 0.78 -11.73
C TYR A 26 11.86 1.27 -10.94
N THR A 27 11.86 1.09 -9.62
CA THR A 27 10.78 1.53 -8.74
C THR A 27 11.35 2.56 -7.77
N ASN A 28 10.71 3.72 -7.66
CA ASN A 28 11.12 4.78 -6.73
C ASN A 28 10.09 4.95 -5.60
N ASP A 29 10.44 5.80 -4.63
CA ASP A 29 9.69 6.03 -3.39
C ASP A 29 8.57 7.09 -3.50
N ARG A 30 8.36 7.70 -4.68
CA ARG A 30 7.32 8.72 -4.91
C ARG A 30 5.94 8.09 -5.10
N ILE A 31 5.50 7.34 -4.09
CA ILE A 31 4.26 6.58 -4.09
C ILE A 31 3.05 7.52 -4.01
N LYS A 32 2.08 7.33 -4.91
CA LYS A 32 0.78 8.02 -4.90
C LYS A 32 -0.33 6.98 -4.93
N THR A 33 -1.23 7.04 -3.97
CA THR A 33 -2.35 6.12 -3.80
C THR A 33 -3.67 6.87 -3.94
N PHE A 34 -4.69 6.17 -4.42
CA PHE A 34 -6.07 6.62 -4.39
C PHE A 34 -6.89 5.52 -3.71
N VAL A 35 -7.75 5.91 -2.77
CA VAL A 35 -8.66 4.99 -2.10
C VAL A 35 -10.04 5.18 -2.70
N LEU A 36 -10.72 4.07 -2.98
CA LEU A 36 -12.11 4.11 -3.39
C LEU A 36 -12.97 4.22 -2.13
N GLU A 37 -13.65 5.34 -1.94
CA GLU A 37 -14.68 5.44 -0.91
C GLU A 37 -15.83 4.50 -1.31
N SER A 38 -16.23 3.60 -0.41
CA SER A 38 -17.39 2.76 -0.63
C SER A 38 -18.61 3.67 -0.79
N LYS A 39 -19.24 3.64 -1.97
CA LYS A 39 -20.63 4.11 -2.09
C LYS A 39 -21.49 3.13 -1.31
N GLU A 40 -21.82 3.48 -0.07
CA GLU A 40 -22.95 2.88 0.62
C GLU A 40 -24.18 3.15 -0.27
N ALA A 41 -24.80 2.07 -0.74
CA ALA A 41 -26.01 2.07 -1.57
C ALA A 41 -27.26 2.05 -0.70
#